data_AF-A0A6G3PYV3-F1
#
_entry.id   AF-A0A6G3PYV3-F1
#
_cell.length_a   1.000
_cell.length_b   1.000
_cell.length_c   1.000
_cell.angle_alpha   90.00
_cell.angle_beta   90.00
_cell.angle_gamma   90.00
#
_symmetry.space_group_name_H-M   'P 1'
#
loop_
_entity.id
_entity.type
_entity.pdbx_description
1 polymer ?
#
loop_
_entity_poly.entity_id
_entity_poly.type
_entity_poly.pdbx_seq_one_letter_code
_entity_poly.pdbx_strand_id
1 'polypeptide(L)'
;MTDGGQLVGVIMVCGHHIDGATLYVDGGDADSEVTVGSWTAARPLKSGLATWTLDAPAADWTATTSLKPLTAKTSYTLYGWTKDNSSSASSVDFTLTDRDGLTSGMVRYEGAESVVTVPVAEFKTSACEDS
;
A
#
# COMPACT_ATOMS: atom_id res chain seq x y z
N MET A 1 10.26 -4.41 -1.89
CA MET A 1 11.19 -3.46 -1.25
C MET A 1 12.12 -2.83 -2.28
N THR A 2 12.80 -1.72 -1.96
CA THR A 2 13.96 -1.26 -2.74
C THR A 2 15.20 -2.11 -2.42
N ASP A 3 16.25 -2.02 -3.24
CA ASP A 3 17.55 -2.67 -2.96
C ASP A 3 18.19 -2.16 -1.66
N GLY A 4 17.81 -0.97 -1.19
CA GLY A 4 18.22 -0.39 0.09
C GLY A 4 17.37 -0.84 1.28
N GLY A 5 16.42 -1.77 1.09
CA GLY A 5 15.55 -2.29 2.15
C GLY A 5 14.39 -1.36 2.55
N GLN A 6 14.12 -0.32 1.77
CA GLN A 6 13.00 0.59 2.05
C GLN A 6 11.68 -0.03 1.62
N LEU A 7 10.66 0.20 2.43
CA LEU A 7 9.29 -0.19 2.10
C LEU A 7 8.77 0.68 0.97
N VAL A 8 8.15 0.02 -0.01
CA VAL A 8 7.56 0.65 -1.18
C VAL A 8 6.08 0.30 -1.18
N GLY A 9 5.23 1.32 -1.17
CA GLY A 9 3.81 1.17 -1.47
C GLY A 9 3.65 0.91 -2.97
N VAL A 10 2.78 -0.04 -3.32
CA VAL A 10 2.47 -0.41 -4.70
C VAL A 10 0.96 -0.39 -4.85
N ILE A 11 0.46 0.32 -5.86
CA ILE A 11 -0.95 0.34 -6.23
C ILE A 11 -1.06 0.05 -7.71
N MET A 12 -1.89 -0.93 -8.06
CA MET A 12 -2.36 -1.13 -9.42
C MET A 12 -3.73 -0.50 -9.57
N VAL A 13 -3.88 0.38 -10.54
CA VAL A 13 -5.16 1.05 -10.85
C VAL A 13 -5.75 0.43 -12.11
N CYS A 14 -6.95 -0.14 -12.01
CA CYS A 14 -7.55 -0.95 -13.09
C CYS A 14 -8.62 -0.20 -13.90
N GLY A 15 -9.19 0.89 -13.38
CA GLY A 15 -10.23 1.64 -14.11
C GLY A 15 -10.51 3.03 -13.55
N HIS A 16 -10.91 3.11 -12.27
CA HIS A 16 -11.09 4.39 -11.59
C HIS A 16 -9.76 5.09 -11.36
N HIS A 17 -9.79 6.27 -10.74
CA HIS A 17 -8.57 6.89 -10.24
C HIS A 17 -8.35 6.54 -8.77
N ILE A 18 -7.14 6.75 -8.29
CA ILE A 18 -6.81 6.75 -6.87
C ILE A 18 -6.11 8.06 -6.54
N ASP A 19 -6.49 8.71 -5.44
CA ASP A 19 -5.93 10.01 -5.05
C ASP A 19 -4.86 9.89 -3.97
N GLY A 20 -4.90 8.81 -3.20
CA GLY A 20 -3.94 8.61 -2.12
C GLY A 20 -3.98 7.21 -1.54
N ALA A 21 -3.17 7.02 -0.51
CA ALA A 21 -3.07 5.79 0.23
C ALA A 21 -2.96 6.08 1.73
N THR A 22 -3.48 5.19 2.55
CA THR A 22 -3.41 5.30 4.01
C THR A 22 -2.94 3.98 4.60
N LEU A 23 -2.02 4.07 5.54
CA LEU A 23 -1.55 2.98 6.38
C LEU A 23 -2.10 3.19 7.79
N TYR A 24 -2.82 2.20 8.30
CA TYR A 24 -3.39 2.24 9.63
C TYR A 24 -3.17 0.92 10.37
N VAL A 25 -3.50 0.93 11.65
CA VAL A 25 -3.57 -0.24 12.52
C VAL A 25 -4.92 -0.25 13.20
N ASP A 26 -5.46 -1.43 13.47
CA ASP A 26 -6.59 -1.56 14.38
C ASP A 26 -6.15 -1.05 15.76
N GLY A 27 -6.80 0.00 16.21
CA GLY A 27 -6.77 0.41 17.61
C GLY A 27 -7.46 -0.66 18.45
N GLY A 28 -7.06 -0.80 19.70
CA GLY A 28 -7.49 -1.90 20.58
C GLY A 28 -9.00 -2.00 20.85
N ASP A 29 -9.81 -1.07 20.34
CA ASP A 29 -11.27 -1.11 20.34
C ASP A 29 -11.79 -1.37 18.91
N ALA A 30 -12.87 -2.15 18.79
CA ALA A 30 -13.40 -2.67 17.52
C ALA A 30 -13.78 -1.60 16.45
N ASP A 31 -13.90 -0.34 16.85
CA ASP A 31 -14.24 0.79 15.97
C ASP A 31 -13.13 1.86 15.92
N SER A 32 -11.94 1.55 16.43
CA SER A 32 -10.82 2.48 16.44
C SER A 32 -9.79 2.06 15.41
N GLU A 33 -9.57 2.86 14.37
CA GLU A 33 -8.42 2.73 13.48
C GLU A 33 -7.45 3.88 13.75
N VAL A 34 -6.16 3.57 13.84
CA VAL A 34 -5.13 4.57 14.06
C VAL A 34 -4.29 4.72 12.80
N THR A 35 -4.44 5.85 12.11
CA THR A 35 -3.55 6.21 11.01
C THR A 35 -2.11 6.35 11.48
N VAL A 36 -1.22 5.57 10.87
CA VAL A 36 0.22 5.61 11.12
C VAL A 36 1.01 6.22 9.98
N GLY A 37 0.41 6.33 8.78
CA GLY A 37 0.96 7.07 7.64
C GLY A 37 -0.13 7.35 6.60
N SER A 38 -0.01 8.45 5.87
CA SER A 38 -0.92 8.75 4.76
C SER A 38 -0.21 9.58 3.71
N TRP A 39 -0.51 9.28 2.44
CA TRP A 39 0.10 9.90 1.28
C TRP A 39 -0.97 10.29 0.26
N THR A 40 -0.77 11.44 -0.37
CA THR A 40 -1.60 11.94 -1.47
C THR A 40 -0.75 12.05 -2.72
N ALA A 41 -1.22 11.45 -3.81
CA ALA A 41 -0.58 11.58 -5.10
C ALA A 41 -0.70 13.03 -5.59
N ALA A 42 0.33 13.56 -6.25
CA ALA A 42 0.34 14.92 -6.77
C ALA A 42 -0.78 15.16 -7.80
N ARG A 43 -1.26 14.09 -8.44
CA ARG A 43 -2.40 14.06 -9.36
C ARG A 43 -3.14 12.73 -9.18
N PRO A 44 -4.45 12.67 -9.48
CA PRO A 44 -5.19 11.41 -9.50
C PRO A 44 -4.47 10.36 -10.36
N LEU A 45 -4.14 9.23 -9.74
CA LEU A 45 -3.50 8.10 -10.41
C LEU A 45 -4.50 7.50 -11.40
N LYS A 46 -4.09 7.37 -12.66
CA LYS A 46 -4.90 6.71 -13.69
C LYS A 46 -4.52 5.24 -13.80
N SER A 47 -5.20 4.50 -14.68
CA SER A 47 -4.90 3.10 -14.95
C SER A 47 -3.41 2.83 -15.13
N GLY A 48 -2.89 1.85 -14.40
CA GLY A 48 -1.47 1.52 -14.38
C GLY A 48 -0.90 1.32 -12.97
N LEU A 49 0.38 0.97 -12.94
CA LEU A 49 1.12 0.76 -11.72
C LEU A 49 1.68 2.09 -11.19
N ALA A 50 1.45 2.37 -9.91
CA ALA A 50 2.07 3.46 -9.18
C ALA A 50 2.83 2.91 -7.97
N THR A 51 4.00 3.48 -7.69
CA THR A 51 4.84 3.10 -6.56
C THR A 51 5.42 4.31 -5.85
N TRP A 52 5.59 4.23 -4.54
CA TRP A 52 6.24 5.28 -3.74
C TRP A 52 6.94 4.70 -2.51
N THR A 53 7.98 5.37 -2.04
CA THR A 53 8.63 5.02 -0.77
C THR A 53 7.75 5.45 0.41
N LEU A 54 7.55 4.57 1.39
CA LEU A 54 6.70 4.89 2.55
C LEU A 54 7.42 5.80 3.57
N ASP A 55 8.73 5.62 3.72
CA ASP A 55 9.57 6.23 4.76
C ASP A 55 10.49 7.36 4.25
N ALA A 56 10.43 7.66 2.95
CA ALA A 56 11.24 8.69 2.31
C ALA A 56 10.40 9.57 1.38
N PRO A 57 10.82 10.83 1.12
CA PRO A 57 10.17 11.69 0.15
C PRO A 57 10.09 11.03 -1.23
N ALA A 58 8.92 11.08 -1.85
CA ALA A 58 8.68 10.58 -3.20
C ALA A 58 8.18 11.74 -4.07
N ALA A 59 8.75 11.92 -5.26
CA ALA A 59 8.55 13.11 -6.09
C ALA A 59 7.06 13.40 -6.42
N ASP A 60 6.28 12.35 -6.65
CA ASP A 60 4.87 12.44 -7.03
C ASP A 60 3.90 12.16 -5.87
N TRP A 61 4.40 12.06 -4.65
CA TRP A 61 3.61 11.72 -3.46
C TRP A 61 3.94 12.62 -2.29
N THR A 62 2.92 13.23 -1.70
CA THR A 62 3.07 14.02 -0.48
C THR A 62 2.63 13.21 0.72
N ALA A 63 3.51 13.00 1.69
CA ALA A 63 3.13 12.46 2.99
C ALA A 63 2.29 13.50 3.74
N THR A 64 0.98 13.31 3.79
CA THR A 64 0.05 14.18 4.53
C THR A 64 0.08 13.87 6.02
N THR A 65 0.38 12.62 6.37
CA THR A 65 0.73 12.20 7.71
C THR A 65 2.08 11.47 7.66
N SER A 66 3.07 11.99 8.38
CA SER A 66 4.39 11.37 8.47
C SER A 66 4.30 9.96 9.03
N LEU A 67 4.99 9.02 8.38
CA LEU A 67 5.02 7.63 8.80
C LEU A 67 5.62 7.52 10.21
N LYS A 68 4.83 6.97 11.14
CA LYS A 68 5.31 6.62 12.48
C LYS A 68 6.23 5.38 12.40
N PRO A 69 7.20 5.24 13.31
CA PRO A 69 8.03 4.04 13.39
C PRO A 69 7.17 2.77 13.47
N LEU A 70 7.42 1.84 12.58
CA LEU A 70 6.73 0.55 12.55
C LEU A 70 7.33 -0.39 13.61
N THR A 71 6.50 -1.25 14.21
CA THR A 71 6.86 -2.15 15.30
C THR A 71 6.58 -3.61 14.94
N ALA A 72 7.43 -4.54 15.41
CA ALA A 72 7.45 -5.92 14.95
C ALA A 72 6.21 -6.76 15.30
N LYS A 73 5.41 -6.33 16.28
CA LYS A 73 4.22 -7.06 16.77
C LYS A 73 2.90 -6.44 16.32
N THR A 74 2.94 -5.65 15.26
CA THR A 74 1.79 -4.89 14.78
C THR A 74 1.47 -5.31 13.36
N SER A 75 0.19 -5.62 13.13
CA SER A 75 -0.34 -5.76 11.78
C SER A 75 -0.72 -4.38 11.27
N TYR A 76 -0.35 -4.08 10.04
CA TYR A 76 -0.64 -2.83 9.37
C TYR A 76 -1.47 -3.11 8.13
N THR A 77 -2.46 -2.26 7.90
CA THR A 77 -3.32 -2.33 6.72
C THR A 77 -3.05 -1.13 5.84
N LEU A 78 -2.63 -1.38 4.59
CA LEU A 78 -2.43 -0.37 3.56
C LEU A 78 -3.55 -0.45 2.54
N TYR A 79 -4.18 0.67 2.21
CA TYR A 79 -5.18 0.73 1.14
C TYR A 79 -5.08 2.04 0.36
N GLY A 80 -5.55 2.00 -0.89
CA GLY A 80 -5.70 3.18 -1.76
C GLY A 80 -7.12 3.74 -1.70
N TRP A 81 -7.28 5.06 -1.80
CA TRP A 81 -8.57 5.74 -1.68
C TRP A 81 -8.76 6.85 -2.73
N THR A 82 -10.02 7.18 -3.03
CA THR A 82 -10.40 8.41 -3.74
C THR A 82 -10.82 9.49 -2.75
N LYS A 83 -10.54 10.75 -3.09
CA LYS A 83 -10.84 11.92 -2.26
C LYS A 83 -12.35 12.12 -2.06
N ASP A 84 -13.14 11.73 -3.05
CA ASP A 84 -14.60 11.79 -3.01
C ASP A 84 -15.25 10.56 -2.36
N ASN A 85 -14.44 9.60 -1.88
CA ASN A 85 -14.87 8.35 -1.27
C ASN A 85 -15.77 7.49 -2.17
N SER A 86 -15.67 7.66 -3.49
CA SER A 86 -16.41 6.87 -4.48
C SER A 86 -15.82 5.47 -4.69
N SER A 87 -14.54 5.25 -4.37
CA SER A 87 -13.87 3.98 -4.54
C SER A 87 -12.65 3.84 -3.64
N SER A 88 -12.24 2.60 -3.39
CA SER A 88 -10.95 2.23 -2.82
C SER A 88 -10.26 1.17 -3.69
N ALA A 89 -8.95 1.03 -3.53
CA ALA A 89 -8.23 -0.15 -3.97
C ALA A 89 -8.35 -1.24 -2.88
N SER A 90 -8.11 -2.50 -3.25
CA SER A 90 -7.96 -3.59 -2.29
C SER A 90 -6.89 -3.25 -1.25
N SER A 91 -7.17 -3.59 0.01
CA SER A 91 -6.22 -3.43 1.11
C SER A 91 -5.25 -4.60 1.16
N VAL A 92 -4.12 -4.42 1.83
CA VAL A 92 -3.20 -5.52 2.18
C VAL A 92 -2.77 -5.40 3.63
N ASP A 93 -2.82 -6.53 4.32
CA ASP A 93 -2.31 -6.66 5.68
C ASP A 93 -0.89 -7.21 5.68
N PHE A 94 -0.02 -6.59 6.48
CA PHE A 94 1.35 -7.04 6.65
C PHE A 94 1.92 -6.73 8.04
N THR A 95 2.90 -7.53 8.45
CA THR A 95 3.74 -7.31 9.62
C THR A 95 5.18 -6.98 9.20
N LEU A 96 6.02 -6.53 10.14
CA LEU A 96 7.45 -6.39 9.84
C LEU A 96 8.14 -7.73 9.56
N THR A 97 7.61 -8.85 10.04
CA THR A 97 8.13 -10.18 9.68
C THR A 97 7.86 -10.47 8.20
N ASP A 98 6.69 -10.09 7.69
CA ASP A 98 6.37 -10.19 6.26
C ASP A 98 7.28 -9.28 5.42
N ARG A 99 7.57 -8.06 5.91
CA ARG A 99 8.57 -7.18 5.28
C ARG A 99 9.94 -7.85 5.21
N ASP A 100 10.41 -8.45 6.29
CA ASP A 100 11.75 -9.04 6.35
C ASP A 100 11.89 -10.24 5.39
N GLY A 101 10.78 -10.91 5.06
CA GLY A 101 10.70 -11.93 4.01
C GLY A 101 10.52 -11.38 2.59
N LEU A 102 10.23 -10.09 2.42
CA LEU A 102 9.94 -9.49 1.11
C LEU A 102 11.24 -9.10 0.40
N THR A 103 11.62 -9.84 -0.64
CA THR A 103 12.80 -9.51 -1.43
C THR A 103 12.57 -8.29 -2.35
N SER A 104 13.66 -7.69 -2.83
CA SER A 104 13.57 -6.61 -3.81
C SER A 104 12.82 -7.07 -5.07
N GLY A 105 11.94 -6.22 -5.60
CA GLY A 105 11.11 -6.54 -6.77
C GLY A 105 9.89 -7.44 -6.52
N MET A 106 9.67 -7.93 -5.29
CA MET A 106 8.46 -8.65 -4.92
C MET A 106 7.41 -7.71 -4.33
N VAL A 107 6.14 -8.05 -4.56
CA VAL A 107 4.95 -7.33 -4.09
C VAL A 107 4.06 -8.31 -3.33
N ARG A 108 3.66 -7.92 -2.12
CA ARG A 108 2.63 -8.61 -1.33
C ARG A 108 1.29 -7.89 -1.52
N TYR A 109 0.23 -8.63 -1.82
CA TYR A 109 -1.12 -8.09 -2.00
C TYR A 109 -2.18 -9.11 -1.58
N GLU A 110 -3.41 -8.64 -1.32
CA GLU A 110 -4.57 -9.50 -1.13
C GLU A 110 -5.03 -10.02 -2.50
N GLY A 111 -4.79 -11.29 -2.78
CA GLY A 111 -5.31 -11.96 -3.98
C GLY A 111 -6.74 -12.47 -3.76
N ALA A 112 -7.31 -13.12 -4.77
CA ALA A 112 -8.70 -13.58 -4.74
C ALA A 112 -9.03 -14.57 -3.60
N GLU A 113 -8.06 -15.41 -3.19
CA GLU A 113 -8.25 -16.46 -2.19
C GLU A 113 -7.41 -16.26 -0.92
N SER A 114 -6.32 -15.50 -1.01
CA SER A 114 -5.39 -15.27 0.11
C SER A 114 -4.38 -14.17 -0.22
N VAL A 115 -3.69 -13.71 0.83
CA VAL A 115 -2.49 -12.88 0.69
C VAL A 115 -1.38 -13.65 -0.03
N VAL A 116 -0.89 -13.10 -1.14
CA VAL A 116 0.19 -13.70 -1.95
C VAL A 116 1.36 -12.74 -2.09
N THR A 117 2.53 -13.29 -2.44
CA THR A 117 3.73 -12.50 -2.75
C THR A 117 4.30 -12.94 -4.09
N VAL A 118 4.31 -12.02 -5.04
CA VAL A 118 4.70 -12.29 -6.44
C VAL A 118 5.66 -11.22 -6.96
N PRO A 119 6.40 -11.48 -8.06
CA PRO A 119 7.19 -10.44 -8.72
C PRO A 119 6.32 -9.27 -9.19
N VAL A 120 6.84 -8.05 -9.16
CA VAL A 120 6.09 -6.85 -9.61
C VAL A 120 5.58 -6.96 -11.05
N ALA A 121 6.30 -7.69 -11.90
CA ALA A 121 5.91 -7.93 -13.29
C ALA A 121 4.64 -8.78 -13.38
N GLU A 122 4.52 -9.80 -12.51
CA GLU A 122 3.35 -10.67 -12.42
C GLU A 122 2.17 -9.92 -11.80
N PHE A 123 2.42 -9.21 -10.69
CA PHE A 123 1.41 -8.35 -10.06
C PHE A 123 0.77 -7.37 -11.07
N LYS A 124 1.59 -6.74 -11.92
CA LYS A 124 1.10 -5.81 -12.95
C LYS A 124 0.15 -6.46 -13.95
N THR A 125 0.29 -7.77 -14.20
CA THR A 125 -0.57 -8.50 -15.14
C THR A 125 -1.82 -9.09 -14.47
N SER A 126 -1.72 -9.56 -13.23
CA SER A 126 -2.82 -10.28 -12.55
C SER A 126 -3.68 -9.40 -11.65
N ALA A 127 -3.17 -8.29 -11.12
CA ALA A 127 -3.86 -7.52 -10.09
C ALA A 127 -5.21 -6.92 -10.52
N CYS A 128 -5.44 -6.76 -11.83
CA CYS A 128 -6.73 -6.31 -12.37
C CYS A 128 -7.66 -7.45 -12.77
N GLU A 129 -7.16 -8.68 -12.82
CA GLU A 129 -7.97 -9.89 -13.03
C GLU A 129 -8.51 -10.41 -11.69
N ASP A 130 -7.74 -10.19 -10.62
CA ASP A 130 -8.05 -10.60 -9.25
C ASP A 130 -8.93 -9.57 -8.47
N SER A 131 -9.24 -8.41 -9.08
CA SER A 131 -9.92 -7.26 -8.45
C SER A 131 -11.41 -7.14 -8.75
#